data_AF-A0AA97H214-F1
#
_entry.id   AF-A0AA97H214-F1
#
_cell.length_a   1.000
_cell.length_b   1.000
_cell.length_c   1.000
_cell.angle_alpha   90.00
_cell.angle_beta   90.00
_cell.angle_gamma   90.00
#
_symmetry.space_group_name_H-M   'P 1'
#
loop_
_entity.id
_entity.type
_entity.pdbx_description
1 polymer ?
#
loop_
_entity_poly.entity_id
_entity_poly.type
_entity_poly.pdbx_seq_one_letter_code
_entity_poly.pdbx_strand_id
1 'polypeptide(L)'
;MINFIKKSGNGGCSTADVTLSRINKGGHTAALGISVSCKVIAALDNPTHISIAFCGDRMYLAPMPEKDGFKLNKGKYRSACRIAAVKDSEIVNWIGDYNLKYAPQEKLYYVERK
;
A
#
# COMPACT_ATOMS: atom_id res chain seq x y z
N MET A 1 20.14 -1.04 -34.49
CA MET A 1 18.75 -1.45 -34.23
C MET A 1 18.76 -2.24 -32.92
N ILE A 2 18.26 -1.64 -31.83
CA ILE A 2 18.33 -2.24 -30.49
C ILE A 2 16.92 -2.74 -30.13
N ASN A 3 16.80 -4.04 -29.89
CA ASN A 3 15.58 -4.66 -29.39
C ASN A 3 15.38 -4.30 -27.92
N PHE A 4 14.28 -3.61 -27.61
CA PHE A 4 13.85 -3.43 -26.23
C PHE A 4 13.09 -4.67 -25.76
N ILE A 5 13.78 -5.50 -24.97
CA ILE A 5 13.12 -6.53 -24.17
C ILE A 5 12.26 -5.79 -23.13
N LYS A 6 10.94 -5.95 -23.22
CA LYS A 6 9.98 -5.48 -22.22
C LYS A 6 10.24 -6.21 -20.91
N LYS A 7 11.09 -5.64 -20.05
CA LYS A 7 11.18 -6.04 -18.65
C LYS A 7 9.84 -5.72 -17.99
N SER A 8 9.07 -6.76 -17.66
CA SER A 8 7.99 -6.68 -16.69
C SER A 8 8.53 -6.02 -15.42
N GLY A 9 7.97 -4.87 -15.07
CA GLY A 9 8.59 -3.84 -14.27
C GLY A 9 9.01 -4.29 -12.88
N ASN A 10 10.30 -4.21 -12.62
CA ASN A 10 10.88 -4.06 -11.29
C ASN A 10 12.04 -3.07 -11.44
N GLY A 11 11.91 -1.89 -10.85
CA GLY A 11 13.01 -0.93 -10.72
C GLY A 11 12.89 0.38 -11.48
N GLY A 12 11.69 0.94 -11.64
CA GLY A 12 11.56 2.40 -11.64
C GLY A 12 11.59 2.86 -10.18
N CYS A 13 12.37 3.88 -9.83
CA CYS A 13 12.21 4.58 -8.56
C CYS A 13 10.79 5.17 -8.55
N SER A 14 9.81 4.39 -8.11
CA SER A 14 8.45 4.86 -7.99
C SER A 14 8.46 5.96 -6.93
N THR A 15 8.03 7.15 -7.32
CA THR A 15 7.78 8.26 -6.39
C THR A 15 6.56 7.97 -5.51
N ALA A 16 5.83 6.89 -5.79
CA ALA A 16 4.66 6.49 -5.04
C ALA A 16 5.01 6.12 -3.60
N ASP A 17 4.23 6.65 -2.68
CA ASP A 17 4.32 6.37 -1.27
C ASP A 17 3.62 5.06 -0.92
N VAL A 18 2.59 4.69 -1.69
CA VAL A 18 1.82 3.47 -1.50
C VAL A 18 1.55 2.82 -2.86
N THR A 19 1.89 1.53 -3.00
CA THR A 19 1.59 0.73 -4.20
C THR A 19 0.64 -0.41 -3.83
N LEU A 20 -0.43 -0.56 -4.61
CA LEU A 20 -1.47 -1.58 -4.45
C LEU A 20 -1.41 -2.53 -5.65
N SER A 21 -1.26 -3.82 -5.38
CA SER A 21 -1.09 -4.87 -6.40
C SER A 21 -2.00 -6.06 -6.11
N ARG A 22 -2.51 -6.72 -7.15
CA ARG A 22 -3.20 -8.00 -6.97
C ARG A 22 -2.17 -9.10 -6.71
N ILE A 23 -2.33 -9.85 -5.63
CA ILE A 23 -1.58 -11.07 -5.33
C ILE A 23 -2.52 -12.25 -5.57
N ASN A 24 -2.20 -13.10 -6.54
CA ASN A 24 -2.86 -14.38 -6.69
C ASN A 24 -2.06 -15.45 -5.95
N LYS A 25 -2.61 -16.05 -4.89
CA LYS A 25 -2.11 -17.33 -4.37
C LYS A 25 -2.91 -18.44 -5.05
N GLY A 26 -2.20 -19.36 -5.70
CA GLY A 26 -2.74 -20.35 -6.64
C GLY A 26 -4.05 -20.98 -6.20
N GLY A 27 -5.14 -20.64 -6.89
CA GLY A 27 -6.43 -21.32 -6.76
C GLY A 27 -7.60 -20.37 -6.63
N HIS A 28 -7.84 -19.78 -5.45
CA HIS A 28 -9.20 -19.30 -5.14
C HIS A 28 -9.33 -17.97 -4.39
N THR A 29 -8.24 -17.37 -3.90
CA THR A 29 -8.34 -16.08 -3.20
C THR A 29 -7.28 -15.10 -3.71
N ALA A 30 -7.72 -14.05 -4.40
CA ALA A 30 -6.88 -12.90 -4.68
C ALA A 30 -6.75 -12.07 -3.39
N ALA A 31 -5.54 -11.71 -3.00
CA ALA A 31 -5.29 -10.75 -1.93
C ALA A 31 -4.80 -9.44 -2.55
N LEU A 32 -5.01 -8.32 -1.86
CA LEU A 32 -4.36 -7.06 -2.19
C LEU A 32 -3.00 -7.01 -1.50
N GLY A 33 -1.94 -6.89 -2.28
CA GLY A 33 -0.60 -6.57 -1.81
C GLY A 33 -0.42 -5.07 -1.72
N ILE A 34 -0.25 -4.56 -0.51
CA ILE A 34 -0.03 -3.14 -0.23
C ILE A 34 1.42 -2.98 0.16
N SER A 35 2.17 -2.20 -0.62
CA SER A 35 3.55 -1.80 -0.34
C SER A 35 3.55 -0.35 0.11
N VAL A 36 4.01 -0.10 1.34
CA VAL A 36 4.05 1.21 1.99
C VAL A 36 5.50 1.65 2.11
N SER A 37 5.83 2.83 1.60
CA SER A 37 7.18 3.37 1.65
C SER A 37 7.60 3.74 3.08
N CYS A 38 8.91 3.81 3.34
CA CYS A 38 9.41 4.30 4.63
C CYS A 38 9.01 5.73 4.96
N LYS A 39 8.70 6.57 3.95
CA LYS A 39 8.23 7.94 4.17
C LYS A 39 6.86 7.93 4.85
N VAL A 40 5.95 7.07 4.40
CA VAL A 40 4.63 6.89 5.03
C VAL A 40 4.78 6.36 6.45
N ILE A 41 5.64 5.37 6.65
CA ILE A 41 5.90 4.79 7.98
C ILE A 41 6.40 5.87 8.94
N ALA A 42 7.34 6.71 8.50
CA ALA A 42 7.83 7.83 9.31
C ALA A 42 6.75 8.88 9.57
N ALA A 43 5.92 9.22 8.57
CA ALA A 43 4.81 10.15 8.72
C ALA A 43 3.74 9.67 9.72
N LEU A 44 3.60 8.36 9.87
CA LEU A 44 2.72 7.70 10.85
C LEU A 44 3.39 7.43 12.21
N ASP A 45 4.57 8.00 12.46
CA ASP A 45 5.37 7.80 13.67
C ASP A 45 5.85 6.35 13.89
N ASN A 46 6.39 5.75 12.82
CA ASN A 46 7.02 4.42 12.82
C ASN A 46 6.19 3.30 13.46
N PRO A 47 4.90 3.12 13.09
CA PRO A 47 4.07 2.12 13.71
C PRO A 47 4.56 0.71 13.36
N THR A 48 4.24 -0.25 14.23
CA THR A 48 4.46 -1.68 13.94
C THR A 48 3.24 -2.31 13.25
N HIS A 49 2.06 -1.73 13.44
CA HIS A 49 0.78 -2.19 12.90
C HIS A 49 -0.06 -1.00 12.41
N ILE A 50 -0.82 -1.21 11.34
CA ILE A 50 -1.70 -0.17 10.78
C ILE A 50 -3.09 -0.72 10.45
N SER A 51 -4.11 0.14 10.47
CA SER A 51 -5.40 -0.12 9.81
C SER A 51 -5.43 0.50 8.42
N ILE A 52 -6.26 -0.09 7.57
CA ILE A 52 -6.58 0.42 6.24
C ILE A 52 -8.09 0.48 6.13
N ALA A 53 -8.63 1.65 5.76
CA ALA A 53 -10.05 1.83 5.54
C ALA A 53 -10.29 2.50 4.17
N PHE A 54 -11.25 1.98 3.41
CA PHE A 54 -11.68 2.57 2.14
C PHE A 54 -12.98 3.34 2.37
N CYS A 55 -13.03 4.59 1.93
CA CYS A 55 -14.21 5.44 2.01
C CYS A 55 -14.31 6.26 0.71
N GLY A 56 -15.18 5.82 -0.20
CA GLY A 56 -15.33 6.43 -1.51
C GLY A 56 -14.04 6.38 -2.33
N ASP A 57 -13.54 7.55 -2.70
CA ASP A 57 -12.31 7.76 -3.47
C ASP A 57 -11.06 7.93 -2.58
N ARG A 58 -11.18 7.73 -1.25
CA ARG A 58 -10.07 7.82 -0.30
C ARG A 58 -9.80 6.48 0.40
N MET A 59 -8.52 6.17 0.56
CA MET A 59 -8.03 5.08 1.39
C MET A 59 -7.19 5.67 2.52
N TYR A 60 -7.62 5.45 3.76
CA TYR A 60 -6.98 5.97 4.96
C TYR A 60 -6.00 4.94 5.54
N LEU A 61 -4.91 5.45 6.11
CA LEU A 61 -3.86 4.68 6.78
C LEU A 61 -3.66 5.28 8.17
N ALA A 62 -3.81 4.46 9.21
CA ALA A 62 -3.65 4.91 10.59
C ALA A 62 -2.85 3.90 11.43
N PRO A 63 -2.07 4.34 12.43
CA PRO A 63 -1.44 3.46 13.41
C PRO A 63 -2.52 2.69 14.18
N MET A 64 -2.26 1.42 14.51
CA MET A 64 -3.15 0.61 15.35
C MET A 64 -2.38 -0.21 16.38
N PRO A 65 -3.01 -0.60 17.50
CA PRO A 65 -2.49 -1.64 18.38
C PRO A 65 -2.30 -2.98 17.66
N GLU A 66 -1.39 -3.81 18.15
CA GLU A 66 -1.06 -5.13 17.58
C GLU A 66 -2.28 -6.04 17.39
N LYS A 67 -3.24 -5.98 18.33
CA LYS A 67 -4.46 -6.80 18.31
C LYS A 67 -5.45 -6.44 17.18
N ASP A 68 -5.37 -5.22 16.65
CA ASP A 68 -6.41 -4.65 15.76
C ASP A 68 -5.86 -4.27 14.37
N GLY A 69 -4.54 -4.33 14.16
CA GLY A 69 -3.89 -3.81 12.97
C GLY A 69 -3.16 -4.87 12.13
N PHE A 70 -2.95 -4.54 10.86
CA PHE A 70 -2.08 -5.30 9.98
C PHE A 70 -0.61 -5.05 10.34
N LYS A 71 0.12 -6.14 10.61
CA LYS A 71 1.55 -6.08 10.90
C LYS A 71 2.35 -5.58 9.69
N LEU A 72 3.17 -4.56 9.92
CA LEU A 72 4.12 -4.06 8.94
C LEU A 72 5.36 -4.96 8.93
N ASN A 73 5.43 -5.87 7.96
CA ASN A 73 6.62 -6.68 7.74
C ASN A 73 7.66 -5.88 6.96
N LYS A 74 8.71 -5.41 7.64
CA LYS A 74 9.92 -4.85 7.02
C LYS A 74 10.60 -5.97 6.23
N GLY A 75 10.56 -5.91 4.91
CA GLY A 75 11.28 -6.87 4.06
C GLY A 75 12.80 -6.72 4.18
N LYS A 76 13.56 -7.62 3.52
CA LYS A 76 15.04 -7.50 3.40
C LYS A 76 15.46 -6.15 2.77
N TYR A 77 14.61 -5.56 1.94
CA TYR A 77 14.80 -4.23 1.39
C TYR A 77 14.19 -3.20 2.35
N ARG A 78 15.05 -2.44 3.03
CA ARG A 78 14.73 -1.49 4.10
C ARG A 78 13.84 -0.30 3.67
N SER A 79 13.40 -0.23 2.42
CA SER A 79 12.73 0.95 1.84
C SER A 79 11.20 0.88 1.83
N ALA A 80 10.60 -0.29 2.07
CA ALA A 80 9.15 -0.45 2.11
C ALA A 80 8.69 -1.63 3.01
N CYS A 81 7.51 -1.51 3.59
CA CYS A 81 6.80 -2.61 4.25
C CYS A 81 5.69 -3.15 3.36
N ARG A 82 5.40 -4.45 3.44
CA ARG A 82 4.34 -5.08 2.65
C ARG A 82 3.28 -5.75 3.53
N ILE A 83 2.01 -5.52 3.19
CA ILE A 83 0.84 -6.12 3.81
C ILE A 83 0.05 -6.89 2.74
N ALA A 84 -0.61 -7.98 3.13
CA ALA A 84 -1.58 -8.68 2.30
C ALA A 84 -2.97 -8.56 2.96
N ALA A 85 -3.95 -7.98 2.25
CA ALA A 85 -5.34 -7.86 2.68
C ALA A 85 -6.26 -8.75 1.83
N VAL A 86 -7.32 -9.30 2.41
CA VAL A 86 -8.27 -10.21 1.72
C VAL A 86 -9.33 -9.40 0.94
N LYS A 87 -9.84 -9.97 -0.14
CA LYS A 87 -10.64 -9.33 -1.19
C LYS A 87 -12.05 -8.92 -0.76
N ASP A 88 -12.35 -7.64 -0.96
CA ASP A 88 -13.68 -7.15 -1.37
C ASP A 88 -13.59 -6.61 -2.81
N SER A 89 -14.72 -6.58 -3.53
CA SER A 89 -14.86 -6.00 -4.88
C SER A 89 -14.37 -4.55 -4.98
N GLU A 90 -14.51 -3.77 -3.90
CA GLU A 90 -14.06 -2.38 -3.83
C GLU A 90 -12.54 -2.27 -3.85
N ILE A 91 -11.84 -3.12 -3.10
CA ILE A 91 -10.38 -3.13 -2.95
C ILE A 91 -9.67 -3.38 -4.29
N VAL A 92 -10.30 -4.15 -5.18
CA VAL A 92 -9.76 -4.45 -6.51
C VAL A 92 -9.67 -3.21 -7.41
N ASN A 93 -10.57 -2.24 -7.23
CA ASN A 93 -10.60 -1.02 -8.03
C ASN A 93 -9.52 0.00 -7.61
N TRP A 94 -8.80 -0.29 -6.53
CA TRP A 94 -7.73 0.51 -5.95
C TRP A 94 -6.32 0.02 -6.32
N ILE A 95 -6.18 -0.85 -7.32
CA ILE A 95 -4.87 -1.30 -7.81
C ILE A 95 -4.18 -0.14 -8.56
N GLY A 96 -2.99 0.25 -8.10
CA GLY A 96 -2.25 1.37 -8.67
C GLY A 96 -1.14 1.90 -7.75
N ASP A 97 -0.55 3.01 -8.16
CA ASP A 97 0.48 3.75 -7.43
C ASP A 97 -0.11 5.08 -6.91
N TYR A 98 0.11 5.37 -5.64
CA TYR A 98 -0.50 6.50 -4.94
C TYR A 98 0.50 7.26 -4.07
N ASN A 99 0.26 8.58 -3.92
CA ASN A 99 1.04 9.45 -3.05
C ASN A 99 0.26 9.76 -1.77
N LEU A 100 0.97 9.79 -0.64
CA LEU A 100 0.35 10.06 0.65
C LEU A 100 -0.07 11.53 0.74
N LYS A 101 -1.30 11.76 1.17
CA LYS A 101 -1.86 13.07 1.49
C LYS A 101 -2.18 13.10 2.98
N TYR A 102 -2.22 14.31 3.54
CA TYR A 102 -2.64 14.54 4.91
C TYR A 102 -3.90 15.39 4.89
N ALA A 103 -4.94 14.96 5.61
CA ALA A 103 -6.14 15.73 5.83
C ALA A 103 -6.08 16.39 7.21
N PRO A 104 -5.80 17.71 7.31
CA PRO A 104 -5.58 18.35 8.60
C PRO A 104 -6.83 18.37 9.50
N GLN A 105 -8.02 18.40 8.91
CA GLN A 105 -9.29 18.47 9.64
C GLN A 105 -9.58 17.16 10.38
N GLU A 106 -9.38 16.01 9.72
CA GLU A 106 -9.55 14.71 10.36
C GLU A 106 -8.28 14.23 11.09
N LYS A 107 -7.14 14.92 10.88
CA LYS A 107 -5.79 14.52 11.33
C LYS A 107 -5.41 13.11 10.84
N LEU A 108 -5.84 12.75 9.64
CA LEU A 108 -5.61 11.43 9.05
C LEU A 108 -4.75 11.52 7.79
N TYR A 109 -3.93 10.49 7.58
CA TYR A 109 -3.24 10.28 6.31
C TYR A 109 -4.08 9.40 5.40
N TYR A 110 -4.10 9.75 4.13
CA TYR A 110 -4.86 9.04 3.12
C TYR A 110 -4.16 9.05 1.78
N VAL A 111 -4.59 8.17 0.90
CA VAL A 111 -4.36 8.27 -0.53
C VAL A 111 -5.69 8.41 -1.24
N GLU A 112 -5.70 9.02 -2.41
CA GLU A 112 -6.93 9.33 -3.15
C GLU A 112 -6.82 8.82 -4.58
N ARG A 113 -7.93 8.25 -5.07
CA ARG A 113 -8.07 7.79 -6.43
C ARG A 113 -8.41 8.99 -7.32
N LYS A 114 -7.68 9.13 -8.43
CA LYS A 114 -8.00 10.12 -9.48
C LYS A 114 -9.26 9.73 -10.24
#